data_AF-A0A960XTZ2-F1
#
_entry.id   AF-A0A960XTZ2-F1
#
_cell.length_a   1.000
_cell.length_b   1.000
_cell.length_c   1.000
_cell.angle_alpha   90.00
_cell.angle_beta   90.00
_cell.angle_gamma   90.00
#
_symmetry.space_group_name_H-M   'P 1'
#
loop_
_entity.id
_entity.type
_entity.pdbx_description
1 polymer ?
#
loop_
_entity_poly.entity_id
_entity_poly.type
_entity_poly.pdbx_seq_one_letter_code
_entity_poly.pdbx_strand_id
1 'polypeptide(L)'
;ADNDSPGSGAAYVLRRVAGTWSFEAILKASIFDQQDGFGDSVAIDGDTVLVGATGEGGIGADPADNSGGYVGAAYRFQRNAGVWGAGTYLKAAHPDSHDHFGNSVALSGSTGIVGALLEDGTATGVNGDETLNDDGDEGAAYIFENLANPQAAMAVEQPEFTRLTSNVSTVNFGLTVTGGDAQRDVIIRNFGSANLDTGSFVFAGPAAADYSVILSSATAIPPNLKGTVRIRFAPGTMGTKSATLHFTSNDPGQPSFIVRLTGTGVCLDTPGGPAASRIAQSTYVKASNTGSSDSFGVVAMSGNLMAIGAPKESSASPGVTNSGSATPAQEDNSLGASGAVYVFERNSVSDAWSQTAFLKASNPGADDRFGSAVAVSNNTVVVGADGDDGSGSGVNPPDTGFTSNSGAAYVFVKDSGAGTWSQQAYLKSSFPEADGRFGRSVAISDDRIVVGAPAEQVLSITQGVAYLFLREAGGWSAEAYLKDQDATGYESFGDAVAIDGDTIVVGEPGRAEGTNPQAGGALVFVRNPGAPLGEWSAAGVRLPGSGQFHAYFGSAVAIDSGSLDGTTVVVGEPGADGGDGSAVGRVFCYTSDTPGVWNPQAVLSPGNVTFF
;
A
#
# COMPACT_ATOMS: atom_id res chain seq x y z
N ALA A 1 10.01 -8.02 22.17
CA ALA A 1 8.78 -7.76 22.94
C ALA A 1 7.74 -8.73 22.43
N ASP A 2 7.11 -9.47 23.34
CA ASP A 2 5.88 -10.26 23.20
C ASP A 2 5.48 -10.69 21.78
N ASN A 3 5.57 -12.00 21.52
CA ASN A 3 5.01 -12.66 20.34
C ASN A 3 4.09 -13.80 20.78
N ASP A 4 3.46 -13.67 21.94
CA ASP A 4 2.86 -14.78 22.66
C ASP A 4 1.50 -15.20 22.07
N SER A 5 1.08 -14.53 20.98
CA SER A 5 -0.10 -14.81 20.17
C SER A 5 0.27 -15.28 18.75
N PRO A 6 0.16 -16.59 18.43
CA PRO A 6 0.44 -17.13 17.09
C PRO A 6 -0.41 -16.49 15.98
N GLY A 7 0.19 -16.19 14.83
CA GLY A 7 -0.51 -15.62 13.67
C GLY A 7 -0.92 -14.14 13.81
N SER A 8 -0.57 -13.47 14.91
CA SER A 8 -0.82 -12.03 15.11
C SER A 8 -0.08 -11.13 14.11
N GLY A 9 1.11 -11.55 13.66
CA GLY A 9 1.88 -10.88 12.63
C GLY A 9 2.75 -9.70 13.09
N ALA A 10 3.64 -9.26 12.21
CA ALA A 10 4.52 -8.10 12.40
C ALA A 10 5.21 -7.72 11.07
N ALA A 11 5.41 -6.43 10.82
CA ALA A 11 6.22 -5.93 9.73
C ALA A 11 7.50 -5.29 10.28
N TYR A 12 8.63 -5.49 9.59
CA TYR A 12 9.93 -5.04 10.06
C TYR A 12 10.46 -3.95 9.14
N VAL A 13 10.78 -2.78 9.70
CA VAL A 13 11.51 -1.75 8.97
C VAL A 13 12.97 -1.79 9.35
N LEU A 14 13.76 -1.94 8.30
CA LEU A 14 15.19 -1.77 8.30
C LEU A 14 15.49 -0.57 7.43
N ARG A 15 16.59 0.12 7.75
CA ARG A 15 17.07 1.21 6.94
C ARG A 15 18.53 0.98 6.57
N ARG A 16 18.80 1.02 5.27
CA ARG A 16 20.16 1.07 4.73
C ARG A 16 20.67 2.50 4.78
N VAL A 17 21.88 2.69 5.30
CA VAL A 17 22.58 3.98 5.29
C VAL A 17 24.07 3.71 5.06
N ALA A 18 24.63 4.31 3.99
CA ALA A 18 26.04 4.15 3.60
C ALA A 18 26.43 2.67 3.42
N GLY A 19 25.54 1.88 2.82
CA GLY A 19 25.73 0.45 2.54
C GLY A 19 25.31 -0.49 3.67
N THR A 20 25.32 -0.04 4.93
CA THR A 20 25.02 -0.86 6.10
C THR A 20 23.52 -0.86 6.43
N TRP A 21 22.96 -2.03 6.72
CA TRP A 21 21.61 -2.13 7.28
C TRP A 21 21.58 -1.88 8.78
N SER A 22 20.56 -1.16 9.21
CA SER A 22 20.21 -0.97 10.60
C SER A 22 18.74 -1.32 10.81
N PHE A 23 18.43 -1.97 11.93
CA PHE A 23 17.05 -2.16 12.35
C PHE A 23 16.51 -0.81 12.83
N GLU A 24 15.39 -0.37 12.27
CA GLU A 24 14.81 0.93 12.61
C GLU A 24 13.52 0.80 13.43
N ALA A 25 12.64 -0.13 13.07
CA ALA A 25 11.42 -0.39 13.83
C ALA A 25 10.84 -1.80 13.59
N ILE A 26 10.19 -2.33 14.62
CA ILE A 26 9.12 -3.32 14.47
C ILE A 26 7.83 -2.51 14.36
N LEU A 27 7.08 -2.72 13.29
CA LEU A 27 5.72 -2.25 13.13
C LEU A 27 4.80 -3.41 13.54
N LYS A 28 3.93 -3.15 14.51
CA LYS A 28 2.83 -4.05 14.90
C LYS A 28 1.54 -3.24 14.91
N ALA A 29 0.41 -3.94 14.81
CA ALA A 29 -0.87 -3.40 15.20
C ALA A 29 -0.83 -2.89 16.66
N SER A 30 -1.64 -1.88 16.98
CA SER A 30 -1.71 -1.30 18.33
C SER A 30 -2.30 -2.27 19.36
N ILE A 31 -3.11 -3.21 18.88
CA ILE A 31 -3.70 -4.34 19.57
C ILE A 31 -3.62 -5.49 18.55
N PHE A 32 -3.32 -6.71 18.99
CA PHE A 32 -3.05 -7.83 18.10
C PHE A 32 -3.51 -9.15 18.73
N ASP A 33 -4.44 -9.83 18.07
CA ASP A 33 -5.02 -11.09 18.48
C ASP A 33 -4.44 -12.26 17.66
N GLN A 34 -4.87 -13.48 17.99
CA GLN A 34 -4.44 -14.68 17.29
C GLN A 34 -5.06 -14.71 15.89
N GLN A 35 -4.23 -14.92 14.87
CA GLN A 35 -4.60 -15.00 13.44
C GLN A 35 -5.00 -13.69 12.74
N ASP A 36 -4.76 -12.51 13.33
CA ASP A 36 -5.01 -11.22 12.66
C ASP A 36 -4.28 -11.04 11.31
N GLY A 37 -3.15 -11.74 11.09
CA GLY A 37 -2.44 -11.72 9.81
C GLY A 37 -1.71 -10.41 9.51
N PHE A 38 -1.29 -9.63 10.53
CA PHE A 38 -0.57 -8.38 10.28
C PHE A 38 0.73 -8.63 9.48
N GLY A 39 0.77 -8.17 8.23
CA GLY A 39 1.85 -8.46 7.29
C GLY A 39 1.47 -9.38 6.13
N ASP A 40 0.22 -9.85 6.05
CA ASP A 40 -0.32 -10.61 4.90
C ASP A 40 -0.06 -9.89 3.56
N SER A 41 -0.15 -8.56 3.59
CA SER A 41 0.21 -7.68 2.48
C SER A 41 0.98 -6.46 3.02
N VAL A 42 1.97 -5.98 2.27
CA VAL A 42 2.81 -4.84 2.65
C VAL A 42 3.17 -4.01 1.42
N ALA A 43 3.05 -2.69 1.54
CA ALA A 43 3.59 -1.73 0.60
C ALA A 43 4.46 -0.69 1.34
N ILE A 44 5.46 -0.13 0.66
CA ILE A 44 6.31 0.96 1.15
C ILE A 44 6.56 1.96 0.02
N ASP A 45 6.48 3.26 0.34
CA ASP A 45 6.98 4.33 -0.52
C ASP A 45 7.60 5.43 0.37
N GLY A 46 8.91 5.63 0.21
CA GLY A 46 9.71 6.58 0.98
C GLY A 46 9.57 6.39 2.50
N ASP A 47 9.04 7.41 3.17
CA ASP A 47 8.81 7.43 4.63
C ASP A 47 7.40 6.88 5.02
N THR A 48 6.66 6.25 4.10
CA THR A 48 5.32 5.65 4.34
C THR A 48 5.34 4.13 4.20
N VAL A 49 4.76 3.41 5.16
CA VAL A 49 4.46 1.97 5.03
C VAL A 49 2.96 1.74 5.24
N LEU A 50 2.38 0.82 4.48
CA LEU A 50 1.01 0.34 4.60
C LEU A 50 1.04 -1.20 4.73
N VAL A 51 0.36 -1.73 5.74
CA VAL A 51 0.35 -3.17 6.07
C VAL A 51 -1.09 -3.64 6.18
N GLY A 52 -1.46 -4.71 5.48
CA GLY A 52 -2.73 -5.42 5.67
C GLY A 52 -2.68 -6.42 6.84
N ALA A 53 -3.85 -6.70 7.40
CA ALA A 53 -4.10 -7.68 8.46
C ALA A 53 -5.46 -8.34 8.18
N THR A 54 -5.50 -9.31 7.26
CA THR A 54 -6.75 -9.82 6.66
C THR A 54 -7.62 -10.58 7.65
N GLY A 55 -7.02 -11.18 8.68
CA GLY A 55 -7.71 -11.97 9.69
C GLY A 55 -8.33 -11.16 10.83
N GLU A 56 -8.02 -9.87 10.94
CA GLU A 56 -8.49 -9.00 12.03
C GLU A 56 -10.03 -8.93 12.10
N GLY A 57 -10.59 -9.03 13.31
CA GLY A 57 -12.01 -9.32 13.52
C GLY A 57 -12.90 -8.15 13.97
N GLY A 58 -12.38 -6.93 14.07
CA GLY A 58 -13.15 -5.79 14.60
C GLY A 58 -14.21 -5.31 13.61
N ILE A 59 -15.44 -5.04 14.05
CA ILE A 59 -16.53 -4.52 13.19
C ILE A 59 -16.70 -3.00 13.34
N GLY A 60 -15.59 -2.29 13.55
CA GLY A 60 -15.60 -0.84 13.73
C GLY A 60 -14.23 -0.23 13.96
N ALA A 61 -14.22 1.01 14.46
CA ALA A 61 -12.99 1.79 14.67
C ALA A 61 -12.20 1.44 15.96
N ASP A 62 -12.61 0.41 16.71
CA ASP A 62 -11.91 -0.07 17.90
C ASP A 62 -11.09 -1.33 17.55
N PRO A 63 -9.75 -1.24 17.47
CA PRO A 63 -8.89 -2.40 17.19
C PRO A 63 -8.83 -3.42 18.34
N ALA A 64 -9.58 -3.23 19.43
CA ALA A 64 -9.79 -4.23 20.48
C ALA A 64 -11.04 -5.11 20.25
N ASP A 65 -11.84 -4.80 19.21
CA ASP A 65 -13.00 -5.60 18.83
C ASP A 65 -12.55 -6.82 18.00
N ASN A 66 -13.14 -7.96 18.27
CA ASN A 66 -12.87 -9.23 17.58
C ASN A 66 -14.17 -10.06 17.54
N SER A 67 -15.25 -9.40 17.11
CA SER A 67 -16.60 -9.97 17.11
C SER A 67 -17.07 -10.43 15.72
N GLY A 68 -16.38 -10.02 14.65
CA GLY A 68 -16.49 -10.58 13.30
C GLY A 68 -15.35 -11.53 12.97
N GLY A 69 -15.53 -12.38 11.95
CA GLY A 69 -14.47 -13.23 11.41
C GLY A 69 -13.94 -12.65 10.09
N TYR A 70 -12.62 -12.57 9.92
CA TYR A 70 -11.97 -12.12 8.68
C TYR A 70 -12.53 -10.81 8.09
N VAL A 71 -12.89 -9.85 8.96
CA VAL A 71 -13.32 -8.51 8.54
C VAL A 71 -12.14 -7.80 7.85
N GLY A 72 -10.96 -7.92 8.47
CA GLY A 72 -9.70 -7.43 7.96
C GLY A 72 -9.44 -5.96 8.26
N ALA A 73 -8.18 -5.60 8.46
CA ALA A 73 -7.73 -4.24 8.75
C ALA A 73 -6.50 -3.88 7.91
N ALA A 74 -6.14 -2.60 7.92
CA ALA A 74 -4.84 -2.15 7.44
C ALA A 74 -4.24 -1.12 8.41
N TYR A 75 -2.94 -0.92 8.34
CA TYR A 75 -2.22 -0.04 9.23
C TYR A 75 -1.21 0.79 8.46
N ARG A 76 -1.34 2.13 8.54
CA ARG A 76 -0.35 3.05 7.95
C ARG A 76 0.62 3.55 9.01
N PHE A 77 1.90 3.42 8.71
CA PHE A 77 3.00 3.95 9.52
C PHE A 77 3.66 5.10 8.77
N GLN A 78 4.02 6.14 9.50
CA GLN A 78 4.76 7.30 8.98
C GLN A 78 6.07 7.44 9.74
N ARG A 79 7.16 7.46 8.98
CA ARG A 79 8.48 7.83 9.47
C ARG A 79 8.61 9.35 9.51
N ASN A 80 9.07 9.89 10.64
CA ASN A 80 9.26 11.31 10.87
C ASN A 80 10.59 11.53 11.58
N ALA A 81 11.48 12.35 11.00
CA ALA A 81 12.80 12.66 11.57
C ALA A 81 13.64 11.41 11.99
N GLY A 82 13.44 10.27 11.31
CA GLY A 82 14.13 9.02 11.60
C GLY A 82 13.49 8.14 12.68
N VAL A 83 12.23 8.39 13.05
CA VAL A 83 11.46 7.56 13.97
C VAL A 83 10.13 7.17 13.30
N TRP A 84 9.79 5.89 13.32
CA TRP A 84 8.46 5.42 12.93
C TRP A 84 7.45 5.76 14.02
N GLY A 85 6.38 6.45 13.64
CA GLY A 85 5.24 6.69 14.53
C GLY A 85 4.43 5.41 14.78
N ALA A 86 3.52 5.47 15.75
CA ALA A 86 2.52 4.42 15.93
C ALA A 86 1.68 4.25 14.64
N GLY A 87 1.30 3.02 14.34
CA GLY A 87 0.43 2.71 13.21
C GLY A 87 -0.93 3.37 13.38
N THR A 88 -1.43 4.00 12.33
CA THR A 88 -2.83 4.42 12.25
C THR A 88 -3.63 3.23 11.77
N TYR A 89 -4.52 2.72 12.62
CA TYR A 89 -5.54 1.73 12.25
C TYR A 89 -6.43 2.29 11.14
N LEU A 90 -6.54 1.55 10.05
CA LEU A 90 -7.39 1.81 8.90
C LEU A 90 -8.39 0.66 8.77
N LYS A 91 -9.63 1.03 8.51
CA LYS A 91 -10.77 0.14 8.38
C LYS A 91 -11.69 0.71 7.29
N ALA A 92 -12.45 -0.14 6.61
CA ALA A 92 -13.60 0.32 5.84
C ALA A 92 -14.54 1.13 6.74
N ALA A 93 -15.22 2.14 6.18
CA ALA A 93 -16.21 2.93 6.92
C ALA A 93 -17.40 2.07 7.42
N HIS A 94 -17.72 1.01 6.68
CA HIS A 94 -18.77 0.03 6.95
C HIS A 94 -18.18 -1.38 6.82
N PRO A 95 -17.51 -1.91 7.86
CA PRO A 95 -16.83 -3.19 7.79
C PRO A 95 -17.74 -4.35 8.24
N ASP A 96 -17.84 -5.40 7.43
CA ASP A 96 -18.61 -6.61 7.69
C ASP A 96 -17.76 -7.90 7.72
N SER A 97 -18.34 -8.98 8.24
CA SER A 97 -17.60 -10.23 8.45
C SER A 97 -17.35 -10.99 7.15
N HIS A 98 -16.08 -11.29 6.90
CA HIS A 98 -15.49 -11.90 5.69
C HIS A 98 -15.16 -10.94 4.53
N ASP A 99 -15.27 -9.62 4.70
CA ASP A 99 -14.85 -8.63 3.68
C ASP A 99 -13.38 -8.77 3.22
N HIS A 100 -12.51 -9.36 4.07
CA HIS A 100 -11.08 -9.54 3.82
C HIS A 100 -10.35 -8.21 3.50
N PHE A 101 -10.73 -7.11 4.17
CA PHE A 101 -10.08 -5.82 4.02
C PHE A 101 -8.59 -5.91 4.41
N GLY A 102 -7.68 -5.44 3.54
CA GLY A 102 -6.24 -5.59 3.75
C GLY A 102 -5.61 -6.78 3.03
N ASN A 103 -6.38 -7.62 2.32
CA ASN A 103 -5.83 -8.73 1.56
C ASN A 103 -4.80 -8.28 0.49
N SER A 104 -5.03 -7.11 -0.10
CA SER A 104 -4.13 -6.50 -1.09
C SER A 104 -3.95 -5.02 -0.74
N VAL A 105 -2.72 -4.52 -0.77
CA VAL A 105 -2.40 -3.10 -0.53
C VAL A 105 -1.38 -2.58 -1.54
N ALA A 106 -1.54 -1.32 -1.93
CA ALA A 106 -0.55 -0.61 -2.73
C ALA A 106 -0.37 0.84 -2.25
N LEU A 107 0.80 1.41 -2.50
CA LEU A 107 1.15 2.79 -2.17
C LEU A 107 1.74 3.50 -3.39
N SER A 108 1.49 4.80 -3.48
CA SER A 108 2.32 5.72 -4.26
C SER A 108 2.29 7.10 -3.60
N GLY A 109 3.46 7.56 -3.17
CA GLY A 109 3.66 8.73 -2.31
C GLY A 109 2.94 8.59 -0.97
N SER A 110 1.94 9.44 -0.74
CA SER A 110 1.13 9.41 0.48
C SER A 110 -0.26 8.78 0.32
N THR A 111 -0.63 8.41 -0.91
CA THR A 111 -1.91 7.76 -1.20
C THR A 111 -1.72 6.25 -1.11
N GLY A 112 -2.52 5.62 -0.25
CA GLY A 112 -2.62 4.17 -0.15
C GLY A 112 -3.97 3.68 -0.63
N ILE A 113 -3.98 2.49 -1.22
CA ILE A 113 -5.19 1.77 -1.58
C ILE A 113 -5.18 0.40 -0.89
N VAL A 114 -6.34 0.01 -0.37
CA VAL A 114 -6.57 -1.25 0.33
C VAL A 114 -7.74 -1.98 -0.34
N GLY A 115 -7.52 -3.22 -0.77
CA GLY A 115 -8.58 -4.10 -1.28
C GLY A 115 -9.32 -4.84 -0.16
N ALA A 116 -10.61 -5.06 -0.35
CA ALA A 116 -11.48 -5.92 0.45
C ALA A 116 -12.17 -6.89 -0.53
N LEU A 117 -11.51 -8.02 -0.76
CA LEU A 117 -11.75 -8.87 -1.93
C LEU A 117 -13.09 -9.63 -1.93
N LEU A 118 -13.77 -9.63 -0.78
CA LEU A 118 -15.02 -10.34 -0.52
C LEU A 118 -16.02 -9.44 0.23
N GLU A 119 -15.86 -8.12 0.15
CA GLU A 119 -16.86 -7.20 0.68
C GLU A 119 -18.15 -7.29 -0.14
N ASP A 120 -19.28 -7.31 0.57
CA ASP A 120 -20.62 -7.52 0.01
C ASP A 120 -21.23 -6.19 -0.47
N GLY A 121 -22.01 -6.20 -1.56
CA GLY A 121 -22.98 -5.16 -1.87
C GLY A 121 -22.97 -4.56 -3.28
N THR A 122 -24.14 -4.17 -3.77
CA THR A 122 -24.40 -3.77 -5.16
C THR A 122 -24.02 -2.32 -5.53
N ALA A 123 -23.25 -1.63 -4.70
CA ALA A 123 -22.76 -0.28 -4.99
C ALA A 123 -21.82 -0.28 -6.21
N THR A 124 -21.91 0.70 -7.11
CA THR A 124 -21.09 0.74 -8.34
C THR A 124 -20.23 1.99 -8.46
N GLY A 125 -19.06 1.83 -9.08
CA GLY A 125 -18.15 2.92 -9.43
C GLY A 125 -17.46 3.60 -8.24
N VAL A 126 -17.36 4.93 -8.27
CA VAL A 126 -16.58 5.71 -7.28
C VAL A 126 -17.52 6.46 -6.34
N ASN A 127 -17.34 6.27 -5.03
CA ASN A 127 -18.18 6.82 -3.96
C ASN A 127 -19.66 6.43 -4.09
N GLY A 128 -19.91 5.14 -4.38
CA GLY A 128 -21.22 4.52 -4.22
C GLY A 128 -21.67 4.43 -2.75
N ASP A 129 -22.85 3.88 -2.52
CA ASP A 129 -23.39 3.69 -1.16
C ASP A 129 -22.72 2.49 -0.48
N GLU A 130 -21.64 2.76 0.26
CA GLU A 130 -20.88 1.80 1.08
C GLU A 130 -21.69 1.20 2.26
N THR A 131 -23.00 1.44 2.36
CA THR A 131 -23.87 0.78 3.35
C THR A 131 -24.69 -0.38 2.79
N LEU A 132 -24.53 -0.68 1.50
CA LEU A 132 -25.17 -1.83 0.85
C LEU A 132 -24.42 -3.11 1.19
N ASN A 133 -25.17 -4.11 1.65
CA ASN A 133 -24.76 -5.50 1.87
C ASN A 133 -25.97 -6.36 1.47
N ASP A 134 -26.20 -6.46 0.16
CA ASP A 134 -27.45 -6.95 -0.45
C ASP A 134 -27.27 -8.01 -1.56
N ASP A 135 -26.03 -8.21 -1.99
CA ASP A 135 -25.52 -9.34 -2.77
C ASP A 135 -24.10 -9.66 -2.26
N GLY A 136 -23.53 -10.82 -2.59
CA GLY A 136 -22.35 -11.36 -1.89
C GLY A 136 -21.06 -11.51 -2.70
N ASP A 137 -19.91 -11.28 -2.05
CA ASP A 137 -18.54 -11.46 -2.55
C ASP A 137 -18.17 -10.58 -3.79
N GLU A 138 -18.85 -9.44 -4.03
CA GLU A 138 -18.55 -8.51 -5.15
C GLU A 138 -17.15 -7.90 -5.04
N GLY A 139 -16.75 -7.52 -3.82
CA GLY A 139 -15.48 -6.92 -3.46
C GLY A 139 -15.37 -5.39 -3.70
N ALA A 140 -14.53 -4.74 -2.90
CA ALA A 140 -14.28 -3.30 -2.90
C ALA A 140 -12.79 -2.93 -2.84
N ALA A 141 -12.50 -1.66 -3.10
CA ALA A 141 -11.24 -1.04 -2.75
C ALA A 141 -11.43 0.35 -2.13
N TYR A 142 -10.55 0.69 -1.19
CA TYR A 142 -10.65 1.86 -0.34
C TYR A 142 -9.36 2.68 -0.45
N ILE A 143 -9.49 3.96 -0.81
CA ILE A 143 -8.36 4.88 -0.92
C ILE A 143 -8.24 5.68 0.37
N PHE A 144 -7.03 5.73 0.93
CA PHE A 144 -6.70 6.43 2.15
C PHE A 144 -5.64 7.49 1.90
N GLU A 145 -5.91 8.72 2.36
CA GLU A 145 -5.06 9.88 2.08
C GLU A 145 -4.93 10.83 3.27
N ASN A 146 -3.86 11.62 3.27
CA ASN A 146 -3.71 12.74 4.20
C ASN A 146 -4.76 13.82 3.88
N LEU A 147 -5.67 14.09 4.81
CA LEU A 147 -6.76 15.05 4.60
C LEU A 147 -6.27 16.49 4.36
N ALA A 148 -6.44 17.00 3.14
CA ALA A 148 -6.47 18.43 2.85
C ALA A 148 -7.80 19.07 3.33
N ASN A 149 -7.79 20.34 3.72
CA ASN A 149 -8.87 20.97 4.50
C ASN A 149 -9.56 22.17 3.80
N PRO A 150 -10.85 22.06 3.38
CA PRO A 150 -11.70 23.16 2.89
C PRO A 150 -12.93 23.44 3.82
N GLN A 151 -13.61 24.60 3.80
CA GLN A 151 -13.26 25.97 3.41
C GLN A 151 -14.17 26.98 4.16
N ALA A 152 -13.69 28.20 4.38
CA ALA A 152 -14.43 29.44 4.65
C ALA A 152 -15.58 29.54 5.70
N ALA A 153 -15.21 29.60 6.99
CA ALA A 153 -15.99 30.24 8.08
C ALA A 153 -15.01 30.69 9.17
N MET A 154 -15.28 31.74 9.98
CA MET A 154 -14.29 32.25 10.95
C MET A 154 -13.66 31.09 11.75
N ALA A 155 -12.35 31.00 11.64
CA ALA A 155 -11.55 29.97 12.29
C ALA A 155 -10.50 30.65 13.15
N VAL A 156 -10.46 30.23 14.40
CA VAL A 156 -9.35 30.47 15.31
C VAL A 156 -8.53 29.19 15.27
N GLU A 157 -7.24 29.29 14.94
CA GLU A 157 -6.37 28.15 14.66
C GLU A 157 -5.13 28.16 15.57
N GLN A 158 -4.75 27.00 16.10
CA GLN A 158 -3.47 26.79 16.77
C GLN A 158 -3.12 25.29 16.79
N PRO A 159 -2.02 24.84 16.14
CA PRO A 159 -1.19 25.58 15.18
C PRO A 159 -1.98 26.00 13.92
N GLU A 160 -1.30 26.65 12.96
CA GLU A 160 -1.94 27.03 11.70
C GLU A 160 -2.66 25.82 11.05
N PHE A 161 -3.86 26.05 10.52
CA PHE A 161 -4.78 25.05 9.95
C PHE A 161 -5.41 24.04 10.95
N THR A 162 -5.15 24.16 12.25
CA THR A 162 -5.80 23.35 13.30
C THR A 162 -6.88 24.14 14.03
N ARG A 163 -8.17 23.92 13.69
CA ARG A 163 -9.30 24.70 14.20
C ARG A 163 -9.55 24.49 15.71
N LEU A 164 -9.72 25.60 16.42
CA LEU A 164 -10.16 25.65 17.81
C LEU A 164 -11.68 25.87 17.88
N THR A 165 -12.32 25.26 18.87
CA THR A 165 -13.74 25.44 19.23
C THR A 165 -13.84 26.32 20.47
N SER A 166 -14.64 27.40 20.39
CA SER A 166 -14.80 28.39 21.46
C SER A 166 -15.23 27.74 22.79
N ASN A 167 -14.53 28.09 23.87
CA ASN A 167 -14.69 27.56 25.22
C ASN A 167 -14.59 26.02 25.33
N VAL A 168 -13.98 25.33 24.37
CA VAL A 168 -13.76 23.87 24.40
C VAL A 168 -12.29 23.55 24.15
N SER A 169 -11.74 23.98 23.01
CA SER A 169 -10.35 23.68 22.64
C SER A 169 -9.35 24.42 23.53
N THR A 170 -8.24 23.74 23.82
CA THR A 170 -7.20 24.23 24.72
C THR A 170 -5.87 24.35 23.97
N VAL A 171 -5.31 25.56 23.93
CA VAL A 171 -3.95 25.84 23.46
C VAL A 171 -2.97 25.42 24.54
N ASN A 172 -2.13 24.43 24.24
CA ASN A 172 -1.12 23.92 25.16
C ASN A 172 0.27 24.48 24.82
N PHE A 173 0.86 25.21 25.77
CA PHE A 173 2.22 25.73 25.69
C PHE A 173 3.28 24.65 26.02
N GLY A 174 2.84 23.50 26.51
CA GLY A 174 3.67 22.37 26.87
C GLY A 174 4.38 22.57 28.20
N LEU A 175 5.52 21.91 28.35
CA LEU A 175 6.43 22.13 29.47
C LEU A 175 7.24 23.40 29.20
N THR A 176 7.26 24.32 30.15
CA THR A 176 8.04 25.58 30.06
C THR A 176 8.85 25.74 31.34
N VAL A 177 10.14 26.00 31.22
CA VAL A 177 11.02 26.18 32.39
C VAL A 177 10.57 27.42 33.17
N THR A 178 10.39 27.30 34.49
CA THR A 178 10.06 28.45 35.35
C THR A 178 11.11 29.56 35.22
N GLY A 179 10.67 30.77 34.87
CA GLY A 179 11.55 31.91 34.55
C GLY A 179 11.93 32.06 33.06
N GLY A 180 11.66 31.05 32.23
CA GLY A 180 11.65 31.18 30.76
C GLY A 180 10.27 31.53 30.21
N ASP A 181 10.12 31.47 28.88
CA ASP A 181 8.81 31.54 28.24
C ASP A 181 8.66 30.61 27.03
N ALA A 182 7.43 30.21 26.76
CA ALA A 182 7.00 29.53 25.55
C ALA A 182 5.99 30.41 24.81
N GLN A 183 6.01 30.33 23.48
CA GLN A 183 5.15 31.15 22.62
C GLN A 183 4.31 30.27 21.71
N ARG A 184 3.07 30.71 21.46
CA ARG A 184 2.13 30.11 20.52
C ARG A 184 1.41 31.21 19.75
N ASP A 185 1.32 31.03 18.45
CA ASP A 185 0.50 31.86 17.59
C ASP A 185 -0.91 31.29 17.53
N VAL A 186 -1.88 32.11 17.91
CA VAL A 186 -3.29 31.88 17.61
C VAL A 186 -3.61 32.69 16.36
N ILE A 187 -4.04 32.01 15.31
CA ILE A 187 -4.33 32.61 14.01
C ILE A 187 -5.82 32.78 13.86
N ILE A 188 -6.26 33.98 13.53
CA ILE A 188 -7.67 34.31 13.29
C ILE A 188 -7.81 34.55 11.80
N ARG A 189 -8.65 33.77 11.12
CA ARG A 189 -8.89 33.92 9.68
C ARG A 189 -10.23 34.57 9.42
N ASN A 190 -10.21 35.60 8.57
CA ASN A 190 -11.42 36.12 7.99
C ASN A 190 -11.72 35.37 6.69
N PHE A 191 -12.90 34.77 6.66
CA PHE A 191 -13.42 34.02 5.53
C PHE A 191 -14.73 34.60 4.98
N GLY A 192 -15.22 35.69 5.57
CA GLY A 192 -16.38 36.44 5.09
C GLY A 192 -16.00 37.49 4.04
N SER A 193 -17.02 38.15 3.49
CA SER A 193 -16.89 39.16 2.44
C SER A 193 -16.71 40.61 2.95
N ALA A 194 -16.73 40.82 4.27
CA ALA A 194 -16.46 42.10 4.94
C ALA A 194 -15.28 41.97 5.90
N ASN A 195 -14.68 43.09 6.34
CA ASN A 195 -13.59 43.07 7.33
C ASN A 195 -14.05 42.47 8.65
N LEU A 196 -13.25 41.55 9.19
CA LEU A 196 -13.42 40.97 10.52
C LEU A 196 -12.64 41.81 11.53
N ASP A 197 -13.35 42.59 12.34
CA ASP A 197 -12.76 43.41 13.39
C ASP A 197 -12.77 42.62 14.70
N THR A 198 -11.65 42.60 15.42
CA THR A 198 -11.55 41.95 16.74
C THR A 198 -11.30 42.95 17.86
N GLY A 199 -11.92 42.69 19.01
CA GLY A 199 -11.77 43.50 20.22
C GLY A 199 -10.44 43.26 20.96
N SER A 200 -10.31 43.84 22.15
CA SER A 200 -9.16 43.61 23.02
C SER A 200 -9.06 42.15 23.46
N PHE A 201 -7.85 41.60 23.37
CA PHE A 201 -7.51 40.27 23.88
C PHE A 201 -7.31 40.32 25.41
N VAL A 202 -8.22 39.71 26.16
CA VAL A 202 -8.25 39.76 27.64
C VAL A 202 -8.01 38.36 28.22
N PHE A 203 -7.05 38.23 29.15
CA PHE A 203 -6.82 36.99 29.89
C PHE A 203 -7.65 36.94 31.17
N ALA A 204 -8.18 35.77 31.49
CA ALA A 204 -8.94 35.52 32.73
C ALA A 204 -8.59 34.14 33.34
N GLY A 205 -8.94 33.93 34.60
CA GLY A 205 -8.72 32.68 35.32
C GLY A 205 -7.48 32.66 36.25
N PRO A 206 -7.22 31.53 36.94
CA PRO A 206 -6.31 31.48 38.08
C PRO A 206 -4.86 31.84 37.78
N ALA A 207 -4.37 31.52 36.57
CA ALA A 207 -3.00 31.81 36.13
C ALA A 207 -2.93 32.90 35.05
N ALA A 208 -3.94 33.78 34.92
CA ALA A 208 -4.00 34.78 33.85
C ALA A 208 -2.75 35.69 33.77
N ALA A 209 -2.09 35.96 34.90
CA ALA A 209 -0.87 36.76 34.95
C ALA A 209 0.39 36.07 34.37
N ASP A 210 0.37 34.74 34.23
CA ASP A 210 1.46 34.00 33.55
C ASP A 210 1.35 34.09 32.00
N TYR A 211 0.30 34.73 31.46
CA TYR A 211 0.04 34.85 30.02
C TYR A 211 -0.01 36.31 29.54
N SER A 212 0.48 36.58 28.33
CA SER A 212 0.43 37.91 27.70
C SER A 212 0.37 37.83 26.17
N VAL A 213 -0.28 38.80 25.52
CA VAL A 213 -0.17 39.00 24.07
C VAL A 213 1.06 39.87 23.83
N ILE A 214 2.01 39.37 23.05
CA ILE A 214 3.27 40.06 22.72
C ILE A 214 3.34 40.54 21.26
N LEU A 215 2.44 40.06 20.40
CA LEU A 215 2.22 40.54 19.04
C LEU A 215 0.74 40.37 18.69
N SER A 216 0.14 41.35 18.02
CA SER A 216 -1.14 41.14 17.35
C SER A 216 -1.18 41.90 16.02
N SER A 217 -1.56 41.20 14.95
CA SER A 217 -1.96 41.77 13.67
C SER A 217 -3.46 41.58 13.38
N ALA A 218 -4.23 41.11 14.38
CA ALA A 218 -5.58 40.58 14.19
C ALA A 218 -6.71 41.60 14.40
N THR A 219 -6.43 42.90 14.50
CA THR A 219 -7.42 43.92 14.89
C THR A 219 -8.48 44.23 13.84
N ALA A 220 -8.12 44.20 12.56
CA ALA A 220 -9.04 44.40 11.43
C ALA A 220 -8.52 43.57 10.24
N ILE A 221 -9.13 42.41 10.01
CA ILE A 221 -8.64 41.39 9.08
C ILE A 221 -9.49 41.45 7.80
N PRO A 222 -8.93 41.81 6.63
CA PRO A 222 -9.68 41.86 5.38
C PRO A 222 -10.18 40.48 4.92
N PRO A 223 -11.20 40.42 4.05
CA PRO A 223 -11.69 39.18 3.44
C PRO A 223 -10.57 38.27 2.92
N ASN A 224 -10.66 36.98 3.25
CA ASN A 224 -9.70 35.92 2.88
C ASN A 224 -8.26 36.09 3.42
N LEU A 225 -8.01 37.01 4.36
CA LEU A 225 -6.72 37.16 5.04
C LEU A 225 -6.74 36.59 6.47
N LYS A 226 -5.55 36.51 7.07
CA LYS A 226 -5.33 36.06 8.45
C LYS A 226 -4.68 37.16 9.30
N GLY A 227 -5.11 37.26 10.55
CA GLY A 227 -4.42 37.96 11.62
C GLY A 227 -3.74 36.95 12.56
N THR A 228 -2.65 37.35 13.21
CA THR A 228 -1.92 36.51 14.16
C THR A 228 -1.87 37.18 15.52
N VAL A 229 -2.18 36.42 16.57
CA VAL A 229 -2.06 36.82 17.97
C VAL A 229 -1.00 35.93 18.61
N ARG A 230 0.20 36.47 18.85
CA ARG A 230 1.26 35.74 19.54
C ARG A 230 1.08 35.86 21.04
N ILE A 231 0.77 34.73 21.66
CA ILE A 231 0.65 34.61 23.11
C ILE A 231 1.98 34.09 23.67
N ARG A 232 2.45 34.72 24.74
CA ARG A 232 3.59 34.30 25.56
C ARG A 232 3.05 33.72 26.86
N PHE A 233 3.50 32.52 27.21
CA PHE A 233 3.34 31.89 28.51
C PHE A 233 4.68 31.92 29.25
N ALA A 234 4.73 32.57 30.41
CA ALA A 234 5.93 32.75 31.22
C ALA A 234 5.63 32.36 32.68
N PRO A 235 5.65 31.06 33.03
CA PRO A 235 5.23 30.61 34.34
C PRO A 235 6.17 31.10 35.46
N GLY A 236 5.63 31.89 36.39
CA GLY A 236 6.36 32.36 37.56
C GLY A 236 6.60 31.29 38.64
N THR A 237 5.92 30.15 38.56
CA THR A 237 6.08 29.00 39.47
C THR A 237 5.91 27.68 38.72
N MET A 238 6.39 26.58 39.33
CA MET A 238 6.14 25.23 38.82
C MET A 238 4.64 24.84 38.88
N GLY A 239 4.27 23.78 38.16
CA GLY A 239 2.94 23.19 38.11
C GLY A 239 2.09 23.65 36.92
N THR A 240 0.94 23.00 36.71
CA THR A 240 0.00 23.30 35.62
C THR A 240 -0.66 24.65 35.83
N LYS A 241 -0.63 25.50 34.80
CA LYS A 241 -1.18 26.86 34.78
C LYS A 241 -2.32 26.94 33.77
N SER A 242 -3.53 27.24 34.23
CA SER A 242 -4.70 27.41 33.36
C SER A 242 -5.23 28.85 33.37
N ALA A 243 -5.64 29.29 32.18
CA ALA A 243 -6.26 30.59 31.93
C ALA A 243 -7.21 30.48 30.72
N THR A 244 -7.94 31.54 30.43
CA THR A 244 -8.63 31.73 29.14
C THR A 244 -8.18 33.02 28.49
N LEU A 245 -8.13 33.05 27.16
CA LEU A 245 -8.07 34.28 26.38
C LEU A 245 -9.45 34.53 25.75
N HIS A 246 -10.01 35.70 25.99
CA HIS A 246 -11.30 36.13 25.46
C HIS A 246 -11.12 37.36 24.57
N PHE A 247 -11.78 37.37 23.42
CA PHE A 247 -11.94 38.54 22.55
C PHE A 247 -13.33 38.56 21.92
N THR A 248 -13.79 39.75 21.53
CA THR A 248 -15.03 39.95 20.77
C THR A 248 -14.74 40.05 19.27
N SER A 249 -15.73 39.80 18.43
CA SER A 249 -15.64 40.03 16.98
C SER A 249 -16.90 40.73 16.45
N ASN A 250 -16.83 41.26 15.23
CA ASN A 250 -17.99 41.75 14.49
C ASN A 250 -18.72 40.66 13.65
N ASP A 251 -18.31 39.38 13.73
CA ASP A 251 -19.00 38.25 13.10
C ASP A 251 -20.31 37.93 13.86
N PRO A 252 -21.50 38.07 13.24
CA PRO A 252 -22.77 37.75 13.88
C PRO A 252 -22.91 36.29 14.32
N GLY A 253 -22.21 35.35 13.67
CA GLY A 253 -22.19 33.93 14.04
C GLY A 253 -21.28 33.61 15.22
N GLN A 254 -20.26 34.44 15.48
CA GLN A 254 -19.29 34.27 16.58
C GLN A 254 -18.84 35.62 17.18
N PRO A 255 -19.76 36.39 17.81
CA PRO A 255 -19.46 37.73 18.32
C PRO A 255 -18.51 37.74 19.54
N SER A 256 -18.23 36.57 20.13
CA SER A 256 -17.20 36.37 21.15
C SER A 256 -16.54 35.01 20.99
N PHE A 257 -15.24 34.94 21.24
CA PHE A 257 -14.49 33.70 21.21
C PHE A 257 -13.62 33.55 22.46
N ILE A 258 -13.66 32.36 23.06
CA ILE A 258 -12.86 32.03 24.25
C ILE A 258 -11.91 30.89 23.90
N VAL A 259 -10.61 31.12 24.03
CA VAL A 259 -9.57 30.09 23.92
C VAL A 259 -9.20 29.64 25.33
N ARG A 260 -9.24 28.34 25.63
CA ARG A 260 -8.66 27.82 26.89
C ARG A 260 -7.15 27.71 26.73
N LEU A 261 -6.39 28.05 27.76
CA LEU A 261 -4.93 28.02 27.76
C LEU A 261 -4.44 27.08 28.87
N THR A 262 -3.45 26.25 28.54
CA THR A 262 -2.74 25.46 29.55
C THR A 262 -1.23 25.42 29.25
N GLY A 263 -0.44 25.29 30.30
CA GLY A 263 1.01 25.10 30.21
C GLY A 263 1.54 24.68 31.57
N THR A 264 2.64 23.94 31.60
CA THR A 264 3.19 23.41 32.86
C THR A 264 4.54 24.06 33.13
N GLY A 265 4.63 24.79 34.24
CA GLY A 265 5.92 25.24 34.78
C GLY A 265 6.73 24.04 35.27
N VAL A 266 7.91 23.81 34.70
CA VAL A 266 8.82 22.72 35.09
C VAL A 266 10.22 23.24 35.44
N CYS A 267 11.01 22.38 36.08
CA CYS A 267 12.47 22.47 36.01
C CYS A 267 12.97 21.78 34.73
N LEU A 268 14.21 22.05 34.29
CA LEU A 268 14.75 21.40 33.08
C LEU A 268 14.82 19.87 33.25
N ASP A 269 14.25 19.14 32.29
CA ASP A 269 14.69 17.89 31.66
C ASP A 269 13.78 17.61 30.42
N THR A 270 14.26 16.91 29.39
CA THR A 270 13.66 16.84 27.99
C THR A 270 13.49 15.38 27.48
N PRO A 271 12.81 15.06 26.34
CA PRO A 271 12.09 15.87 25.32
C PRO A 271 10.69 15.33 24.84
N GLY A 272 10.03 16.00 23.87
CA GLY A 272 8.86 15.49 23.11
C GLY A 272 8.52 16.35 21.84
N GLY A 273 8.02 15.73 20.76
CA GLY A 273 7.99 16.31 19.37
C GLY A 273 6.65 16.89 18.84
N PRO A 274 6.57 17.21 17.52
CA PRO A 274 5.42 17.86 16.87
C PRO A 274 4.34 16.92 16.31
N ALA A 275 3.22 17.49 15.83
CA ALA A 275 1.92 16.83 15.62
C ALA A 275 1.83 15.89 14.40
N ALA A 276 0.96 14.88 14.52
CA ALA A 276 0.70 13.86 13.50
C ALA A 276 -0.18 14.36 12.34
N SER A 277 0.12 13.87 11.12
CA SER A 277 -0.83 13.90 10.01
C SER A 277 -1.98 12.94 10.27
N ARG A 278 -3.21 13.33 9.91
CA ARG A 278 -4.37 12.43 9.94
C ARG A 278 -4.65 11.88 8.55
N ILE A 279 -4.55 10.57 8.42
CA ILE A 279 -5.07 9.83 7.29
C ILE A 279 -6.53 9.46 7.54
N ALA A 280 -7.34 9.43 6.49
CA ALA A 280 -8.70 8.91 6.52
C ALA A 280 -9.04 8.28 5.17
N GLN A 281 -10.09 7.46 5.13
CA GLN A 281 -10.70 7.04 3.88
C GLN A 281 -11.14 8.29 3.10
N SER A 282 -10.65 8.45 1.88
CA SER A 282 -10.99 9.56 0.99
C SER A 282 -11.93 9.13 -0.13
N THR A 283 -11.97 7.83 -0.46
CA THR A 283 -12.71 7.32 -1.60
C THR A 283 -13.04 5.84 -1.39
N TYR A 284 -14.30 5.47 -1.66
CA TYR A 284 -14.77 4.09 -1.83
C TYR A 284 -14.85 3.76 -3.31
N VAL A 285 -14.42 2.57 -3.73
CA VAL A 285 -14.33 2.17 -5.13
C VAL A 285 -14.86 0.74 -5.30
N LYS A 286 -15.81 0.60 -6.22
CA LYS A 286 -16.44 -0.63 -6.67
C LYS A 286 -16.27 -0.80 -8.18
N ALA A 287 -16.49 -2.01 -8.66
CA ALA A 287 -16.67 -2.27 -10.10
C ALA A 287 -17.81 -1.41 -10.68
N SER A 288 -17.77 -1.14 -12.00
CA SER A 288 -18.87 -0.45 -12.69
C SER A 288 -20.06 -1.36 -12.99
N ASN A 289 -19.86 -2.68 -12.92
CA ASN A 289 -20.79 -3.75 -13.21
C ASN A 289 -20.66 -4.87 -12.17
N THR A 290 -20.81 -4.54 -10.88
CA THR A 290 -20.73 -5.50 -9.77
C THR A 290 -21.64 -6.71 -9.99
N GLY A 291 -21.05 -7.90 -10.09
CA GLY A 291 -21.75 -9.18 -9.98
C GLY A 291 -21.31 -9.96 -8.74
N SER A 292 -22.24 -10.72 -8.18
CA SER A 292 -21.96 -11.62 -7.06
C SER A 292 -20.76 -12.51 -7.33
N SER A 293 -19.89 -12.61 -6.32
CA SER A 293 -18.64 -13.36 -6.35
C SER A 293 -17.59 -12.86 -7.33
N ASP A 294 -17.72 -11.71 -8.00
CA ASP A 294 -16.70 -11.20 -8.93
C ASP A 294 -15.35 -10.88 -8.26
N SER A 295 -15.37 -10.65 -6.94
CA SER A 295 -14.21 -10.45 -6.07
C SER A 295 -13.25 -9.37 -6.55
N PHE A 296 -13.75 -8.15 -6.66
CA PHE A 296 -12.97 -6.95 -6.97
C PHE A 296 -12.10 -6.54 -5.77
N GLY A 297 -10.79 -6.38 -5.97
CA GLY A 297 -9.90 -5.92 -4.89
C GLY A 297 -8.42 -6.28 -5.00
N VAL A 298 -7.95 -6.84 -6.12
CA VAL A 298 -6.50 -7.04 -6.36
C VAL A 298 -5.90 -5.71 -6.82
N VAL A 299 -5.22 -4.97 -5.92
CA VAL A 299 -4.85 -3.55 -6.17
C VAL A 299 -3.39 -3.36 -6.59
N ALA A 300 -3.18 -2.48 -7.60
CA ALA A 300 -1.85 -2.00 -7.99
C ALA A 300 -1.90 -0.52 -8.41
N MET A 301 -0.83 0.24 -8.16
CA MET A 301 -0.85 1.70 -8.29
C MET A 301 0.51 2.27 -8.74
N SER A 302 0.48 3.33 -9.55
CA SER A 302 1.66 4.10 -9.97
C SER A 302 1.27 5.58 -10.17
N GLY A 303 1.71 6.46 -9.28
CA GLY A 303 1.42 7.89 -9.35
C GLY A 303 -0.09 8.21 -9.22
N ASN A 304 -0.69 8.67 -10.32
CA ASN A 304 -2.13 9.01 -10.40
C ASN A 304 -2.96 7.92 -11.10
N LEU A 305 -2.36 6.75 -11.37
CA LEU A 305 -2.99 5.60 -12.01
C LEU A 305 -3.14 4.47 -10.99
N MET A 306 -4.33 3.86 -10.95
CA MET A 306 -4.57 2.62 -10.23
C MET A 306 -5.30 1.61 -11.11
N ALA A 307 -4.96 0.33 -10.95
CA ALA A 307 -5.62 -0.79 -11.59
C ALA A 307 -6.08 -1.76 -10.50
N ILE A 308 -7.33 -2.24 -10.62
CA ILE A 308 -7.94 -3.15 -9.65
C ILE A 308 -8.49 -4.36 -10.39
N GLY A 309 -8.01 -5.55 -10.02
CA GLY A 309 -8.49 -6.83 -10.55
C GLY A 309 -9.73 -7.34 -9.82
N ALA A 310 -10.63 -7.92 -10.61
CA ALA A 310 -11.76 -8.73 -10.19
C ALA A 310 -11.63 -10.09 -10.89
N PRO A 311 -10.80 -11.03 -10.37
CA PRO A 311 -10.50 -12.28 -11.04
C PRO A 311 -11.70 -13.20 -11.27
N LYS A 312 -12.82 -13.02 -10.57
CA LYS A 312 -14.01 -13.85 -10.76
C LYS A 312 -15.08 -13.20 -11.65
N GLU A 313 -14.83 -11.99 -12.16
CA GLU A 313 -15.72 -11.26 -13.06
C GLU A 313 -16.18 -12.10 -14.26
N SER A 314 -17.45 -11.97 -14.63
CA SER A 314 -18.14 -12.95 -15.49
C SER A 314 -18.42 -12.49 -16.92
N SER A 315 -18.02 -11.28 -17.32
CA SER A 315 -18.33 -10.75 -18.65
C SER A 315 -17.67 -11.55 -19.77
N ALA A 316 -18.41 -11.80 -20.85
CA ALA A 316 -17.90 -12.44 -22.06
C ALA A 316 -17.35 -11.46 -23.11
N SER A 317 -17.41 -10.14 -22.86
CA SER A 317 -17.02 -9.14 -23.88
C SER A 317 -15.51 -8.89 -23.91
N PRO A 318 -14.81 -9.25 -25.00
CA PRO A 318 -13.35 -9.18 -25.06
C PRO A 318 -12.80 -7.74 -25.23
N GLY A 319 -11.54 -7.57 -24.82
CA GLY A 319 -10.75 -6.38 -25.08
C GLY A 319 -11.02 -5.21 -24.13
N VAL A 320 -11.00 -3.97 -24.66
CA VAL A 320 -10.95 -2.75 -23.84
C VAL A 320 -12.17 -1.87 -24.08
N THR A 321 -12.89 -1.55 -23.00
CA THR A 321 -13.92 -0.51 -22.98
C THR A 321 -13.37 0.74 -22.33
N ASN A 322 -13.11 1.77 -23.14
CA ASN A 322 -12.63 3.08 -22.69
C ASN A 322 -13.81 3.97 -22.25
N SER A 323 -13.60 4.81 -21.23
CA SER A 323 -14.64 5.72 -20.72
C SER A 323 -15.21 6.64 -21.80
N GLY A 324 -16.54 6.79 -21.81
CA GLY A 324 -17.29 7.46 -22.87
C GLY A 324 -17.75 6.55 -24.02
N SER A 325 -17.29 5.29 -24.05
CA SER A 325 -17.93 4.24 -24.85
C SER A 325 -19.30 3.87 -24.24
N ALA A 326 -20.24 3.38 -25.05
CA ALA A 326 -21.44 2.77 -24.51
C ALA A 326 -21.06 1.54 -23.67
N THR A 327 -21.70 1.37 -22.51
CA THR A 327 -21.41 0.32 -21.53
C THR A 327 -21.82 -1.14 -21.83
N PRO A 328 -22.56 -1.54 -22.91
CA PRO A 328 -23.07 -2.91 -23.05
C PRO A 328 -22.08 -4.08 -22.98
N ALA A 329 -20.77 -3.84 -23.10
CA ALA A 329 -19.75 -4.88 -22.98
C ALA A 329 -19.73 -5.52 -21.58
N GLN A 330 -19.99 -4.74 -20.53
CA GLN A 330 -19.83 -5.18 -19.15
C GLN A 330 -20.98 -6.08 -18.62
N GLU A 331 -22.05 -6.26 -19.39
CA GLU A 331 -23.29 -6.88 -18.90
C GLU A 331 -23.47 -8.36 -19.32
N ASP A 332 -22.55 -8.91 -20.13
CA ASP A 332 -22.67 -10.27 -20.69
C ASP A 332 -22.07 -11.32 -19.74
N ASN A 333 -22.73 -11.56 -18.60
CA ASN A 333 -22.23 -12.43 -17.53
C ASN A 333 -22.35 -13.95 -17.86
N SER A 334 -21.91 -14.36 -19.04
CA SER A 334 -22.01 -15.72 -19.56
C SER A 334 -20.71 -16.55 -19.45
N LEU A 335 -19.58 -15.94 -19.04
CA LEU A 335 -18.29 -16.62 -18.83
C LEU A 335 -17.78 -16.43 -17.39
N GLY A 336 -18.31 -17.23 -16.47
CA GLY A 336 -17.97 -17.18 -15.05
C GLY A 336 -16.46 -17.27 -14.79
N ALA A 337 -15.96 -16.43 -13.89
CA ALA A 337 -14.55 -16.33 -13.51
C ALA A 337 -13.56 -16.13 -14.68
N SER A 338 -14.02 -15.51 -15.76
CA SER A 338 -13.16 -15.09 -16.87
C SER A 338 -12.34 -13.83 -16.55
N GLY A 339 -12.75 -13.07 -15.53
CA GLY A 339 -12.00 -12.03 -14.83
C GLY A 339 -11.83 -10.69 -15.57
N ALA A 340 -11.72 -9.58 -14.84
CA ALA A 340 -11.55 -8.23 -15.39
C ALA A 340 -10.57 -7.37 -14.59
N VAL A 341 -10.10 -6.27 -15.19
CA VAL A 341 -9.34 -5.22 -14.50
C VAL A 341 -9.94 -3.84 -14.80
N TYR A 342 -10.18 -3.07 -13.74
CA TYR A 342 -10.75 -1.74 -13.79
C TYR A 342 -9.65 -0.72 -13.56
N VAL A 343 -9.54 0.25 -14.47
CA VAL A 343 -8.47 1.26 -14.42
C VAL A 343 -9.08 2.60 -14.05
N PHE A 344 -8.57 3.22 -12.98
CA PHE A 344 -9.00 4.53 -12.52
C PHE A 344 -7.83 5.50 -12.53
N GLU A 345 -8.13 6.77 -12.79
CA GLU A 345 -7.15 7.85 -12.74
C GLU A 345 -7.64 9.01 -11.89
N ARG A 346 -6.69 9.60 -11.16
CA ARG A 346 -6.89 10.82 -10.38
C ARG A 346 -6.80 12.04 -11.29
N ASN A 347 -7.86 12.84 -11.32
CA ASN A 347 -7.83 14.13 -11.99
C ASN A 347 -6.92 15.10 -11.21
N SER A 348 -5.81 15.52 -11.81
CA SER A 348 -4.82 16.41 -11.18
C SER A 348 -5.30 17.82 -10.83
N VAL A 349 -6.53 18.21 -11.20
CA VAL A 349 -7.13 19.52 -10.91
C VAL A 349 -8.29 19.42 -9.91
N SER A 350 -9.20 18.46 -10.10
CA SER A 350 -10.36 18.27 -9.22
C SER A 350 -10.12 17.26 -8.10
N ASP A 351 -8.95 16.61 -8.08
CA ASP A 351 -8.51 15.60 -7.12
C ASP A 351 -9.37 14.32 -7.07
N ALA A 352 -10.33 14.20 -7.98
CA ALA A 352 -11.29 13.11 -8.02
C ALA A 352 -10.76 11.93 -8.82
N TRP A 353 -10.95 10.72 -8.29
CA TRP A 353 -10.76 9.47 -9.02
C TRP A 353 -11.95 9.20 -9.94
N SER A 354 -11.67 8.68 -11.13
CA SER A 354 -12.69 8.20 -12.08
C SER A 354 -12.18 7.03 -12.90
N GLN A 355 -13.04 6.08 -13.21
CA GLN A 355 -12.72 4.98 -14.11
C GLN A 355 -12.42 5.53 -15.51
N THR A 356 -11.33 5.07 -16.11
CA THR A 356 -10.90 5.42 -17.48
C THR A 356 -10.97 4.24 -18.44
N ALA A 357 -10.89 3.01 -17.93
CA ALA A 357 -11.15 1.80 -18.72
C ALA A 357 -11.66 0.62 -17.88
N PHE A 358 -12.32 -0.30 -18.58
CA PHE A 358 -12.49 -1.70 -18.21
C PHE A 358 -11.65 -2.52 -19.20
N LEU A 359 -10.78 -3.37 -18.66
CA LEU A 359 -9.86 -4.24 -19.40
C LEU A 359 -10.33 -5.69 -19.25
N LYS A 360 -10.44 -6.37 -20.38
CA LYS A 360 -10.66 -7.82 -20.49
C LYS A 360 -9.56 -8.42 -21.34
N ALA A 361 -9.31 -9.72 -21.17
CA ALA A 361 -8.60 -10.53 -22.15
C ALA A 361 -9.19 -10.32 -23.57
N SER A 362 -8.35 -10.44 -24.60
CA SER A 362 -8.79 -10.48 -26.01
C SER A 362 -9.63 -11.71 -26.36
N ASN A 363 -9.55 -12.73 -25.51
CA ASN A 363 -10.00 -14.11 -25.72
C ASN A 363 -10.44 -14.69 -24.37
N PRO A 364 -11.46 -14.11 -23.70
CA PRO A 364 -11.87 -14.57 -22.38
C PRO A 364 -12.43 -16.00 -22.45
N GLY A 365 -11.87 -16.90 -21.65
CA GLY A 365 -12.41 -18.20 -21.28
C GLY A 365 -12.99 -18.19 -19.86
N ALA A 366 -13.88 -19.13 -19.56
CA ALA A 366 -14.36 -19.32 -18.19
C ALA A 366 -13.24 -19.89 -17.29
N ASP A 367 -13.21 -19.51 -16.02
CA ASP A 367 -12.15 -19.84 -15.05
C ASP A 367 -10.71 -19.34 -15.38
N ASP A 368 -10.51 -18.53 -16.43
CA ASP A 368 -9.22 -17.92 -16.81
C ASP A 368 -8.60 -17.04 -15.70
N ARG A 369 -9.45 -16.44 -14.85
CA ARG A 369 -9.10 -15.54 -13.73
C ARG A 369 -8.25 -14.33 -14.10
N PHE A 370 -8.52 -13.71 -15.24
CA PHE A 370 -7.88 -12.45 -15.63
C PHE A 370 -8.04 -11.39 -14.53
N GLY A 371 -6.92 -10.86 -14.03
CA GLY A 371 -6.92 -9.96 -12.87
C GLY A 371 -6.53 -10.61 -11.55
N SER A 372 -6.17 -11.90 -11.53
CA SER A 372 -5.67 -12.59 -10.33
C SER A 372 -4.32 -12.06 -9.85
N ALA A 373 -3.54 -11.48 -10.75
CA ALA A 373 -2.35 -10.69 -10.45
C ALA A 373 -2.33 -9.44 -11.34
N VAL A 374 -1.98 -8.28 -10.78
CA VAL A 374 -1.94 -6.99 -11.49
C VAL A 374 -0.67 -6.25 -11.10
N ALA A 375 0.04 -5.69 -12.09
CA ALA A 375 1.19 -4.81 -11.86
C ALA A 375 1.12 -3.59 -12.77
N VAL A 376 1.56 -2.43 -12.27
CA VAL A 376 1.44 -1.14 -12.96
C VAL A 376 2.77 -0.40 -12.95
N SER A 377 3.19 0.10 -14.11
CA SER A 377 4.30 1.05 -14.23
C SER A 377 3.92 2.15 -15.23
N ASN A 378 4.00 3.41 -14.78
CA ASN A 378 3.71 4.59 -15.59
C ASN A 378 2.32 4.56 -16.26
N ASN A 379 2.26 4.24 -17.55
CA ASN A 379 1.03 4.15 -18.36
C ASN A 379 0.73 2.70 -18.83
N THR A 380 1.37 1.72 -18.22
CA THR A 380 1.32 0.29 -18.60
C THR A 380 0.77 -0.53 -17.45
N VAL A 381 -0.24 -1.37 -17.74
CA VAL A 381 -0.83 -2.33 -16.82
C VAL A 381 -0.57 -3.73 -17.36
N VAL A 382 -0.03 -4.60 -16.50
CA VAL A 382 0.17 -6.03 -16.76
C VAL A 382 -0.81 -6.81 -15.92
N VAL A 383 -1.48 -7.79 -16.54
CA VAL A 383 -2.53 -8.57 -15.91
C VAL A 383 -2.26 -10.06 -16.09
N GLY A 384 -2.21 -10.81 -15.01
CA GLY A 384 -2.17 -12.27 -15.02
C GLY A 384 -3.56 -12.89 -15.22
N ALA A 385 -3.59 -14.02 -15.92
CA ALA A 385 -4.74 -14.90 -16.08
C ALA A 385 -4.24 -16.35 -15.97
N ASP A 386 -4.03 -16.83 -14.75
CA ASP A 386 -3.35 -18.11 -14.48
C ASP A 386 -4.17 -19.35 -14.87
N GLY A 387 -5.47 -19.18 -15.16
CA GLY A 387 -6.34 -20.22 -15.71
C GLY A 387 -6.36 -20.31 -17.24
N ASP A 388 -5.82 -19.33 -18.00
CA ASP A 388 -5.94 -19.24 -19.46
C ASP A 388 -5.56 -20.55 -20.18
N ASP A 389 -6.53 -21.12 -20.89
CA ASP A 389 -6.43 -22.43 -21.54
C ASP A 389 -5.75 -22.38 -22.92
N GLY A 390 -5.31 -21.23 -23.43
CA GLY A 390 -4.81 -21.09 -24.80
C GLY A 390 -3.50 -21.85 -25.07
N SER A 391 -3.41 -22.62 -26.17
CA SER A 391 -2.15 -23.33 -26.54
C SER A 391 -1.09 -22.46 -27.25
N GLY A 392 -1.31 -21.15 -27.37
CA GLY A 392 -0.37 -20.24 -28.02
C GLY A 392 0.97 -20.14 -27.27
N SER A 393 2.08 -19.87 -27.98
CA SER A 393 3.40 -19.69 -27.36
C SER A 393 4.09 -18.38 -27.72
N GLY A 394 4.76 -17.77 -26.73
CA GLY A 394 5.48 -16.49 -26.89
C GLY A 394 4.58 -15.26 -26.89
N VAL A 395 4.88 -14.27 -27.74
CA VAL A 395 4.19 -12.97 -27.78
C VAL A 395 3.19 -12.89 -28.93
N ASN A 396 1.96 -12.51 -28.62
CA ASN A 396 0.81 -12.44 -29.54
C ASN A 396 0.60 -13.71 -30.39
N PRO A 397 0.66 -14.93 -29.82
CA PRO A 397 0.34 -16.13 -30.57
C PRO A 397 -1.16 -16.17 -30.95
N PRO A 398 -1.53 -16.88 -32.03
CA PRO A 398 -2.92 -17.18 -32.30
C PRO A 398 -3.51 -18.07 -31.19
N ASP A 399 -4.64 -17.67 -30.63
CA ASP A 399 -5.40 -18.51 -29.72
C ASP A 399 -6.35 -19.43 -30.48
N THR A 400 -5.91 -20.67 -30.73
CA THR A 400 -6.65 -21.68 -31.51
C THR A 400 -6.53 -23.09 -30.95
N GLY A 401 -6.12 -23.25 -29.69
CA GLY A 401 -5.84 -24.55 -29.07
C GLY A 401 -6.17 -24.55 -27.58
N PHE A 402 -6.25 -25.74 -27.00
CA PHE A 402 -6.62 -25.94 -25.60
C PHE A 402 -5.48 -26.67 -24.84
N THR A 403 -5.00 -26.08 -23.76
CA THR A 403 -3.97 -26.60 -22.84
C THR A 403 -4.29 -26.09 -21.45
N SER A 404 -4.96 -26.95 -20.67
CA SER A 404 -5.68 -26.55 -19.46
C SER A 404 -4.81 -25.83 -18.44
N ASN A 405 -5.23 -24.66 -17.94
CA ASN A 405 -4.49 -23.84 -16.97
C ASN A 405 -3.03 -23.58 -17.37
N SER A 406 -2.74 -23.48 -18.67
CA SER A 406 -1.39 -23.11 -19.13
C SER A 406 -1.03 -21.67 -18.76
N GLY A 407 -2.05 -20.82 -18.64
CA GLY A 407 -1.98 -19.48 -18.10
C GLY A 407 -1.43 -18.45 -19.09
N ALA A 408 -1.75 -17.17 -18.87
CA ALA A 408 -1.36 -16.06 -19.72
C ALA A 408 -1.07 -14.78 -18.91
N ALA A 409 -0.40 -13.84 -19.56
CA ALA A 409 -0.37 -12.46 -19.10
C ALA A 409 -0.71 -11.50 -20.25
N TYR A 410 -1.38 -10.41 -19.93
CA TYR A 410 -1.88 -9.44 -20.89
C TYR A 410 -1.31 -8.06 -20.57
N VAL A 411 -0.89 -7.33 -21.60
CA VAL A 411 -0.28 -6.01 -21.45
C VAL A 411 -1.15 -4.95 -22.09
N PHE A 412 -1.61 -3.99 -21.29
CA PHE A 412 -2.41 -2.86 -21.72
C PHE A 412 -1.60 -1.58 -21.55
N VAL A 413 -1.66 -0.71 -22.55
CA VAL A 413 -0.95 0.58 -22.52
C VAL A 413 -1.93 1.68 -22.86
N LYS A 414 -1.85 2.77 -22.11
CA LYS A 414 -2.57 4.00 -22.43
C LYS A 414 -1.78 4.84 -23.42
N ASP A 415 -2.39 5.18 -24.54
CA ASP A 415 -1.88 6.25 -25.39
C ASP A 415 -2.02 7.59 -24.65
N SER A 416 -0.90 8.24 -24.35
CA SER A 416 -0.86 9.49 -23.57
C SER A 416 -1.40 10.71 -24.33
N GLY A 417 -1.52 10.63 -25.66
CA GLY A 417 -2.06 11.70 -26.50
C GLY A 417 -3.57 11.58 -26.72
N ALA A 418 -4.06 10.38 -27.00
CA ALA A 418 -5.48 10.07 -27.19
C ALA A 418 -6.23 9.85 -25.86
N GLY A 419 -5.52 9.49 -24.79
CA GLY A 419 -6.09 9.16 -23.49
C GLY A 419 -6.72 7.76 -23.41
N THR A 420 -6.56 6.93 -24.44
CA THR A 420 -7.23 5.62 -24.56
C THR A 420 -6.30 4.45 -24.29
N TRP A 421 -6.82 3.46 -23.59
CA TRP A 421 -6.21 2.15 -23.35
C TRP A 421 -6.40 1.21 -24.54
N SER A 422 -5.39 0.39 -24.81
CA SER A 422 -5.45 -0.74 -25.73
C SER A 422 -4.56 -1.89 -25.26
N GLN A 423 -4.91 -3.12 -25.62
CA GLN A 423 -4.04 -4.29 -25.44
C GLN A 423 -2.90 -4.22 -26.46
N GLN A 424 -1.65 -4.29 -25.99
CA GLN A 424 -0.44 -4.37 -26.83
C GLN A 424 0.13 -5.79 -26.92
N ALA A 425 -0.09 -6.63 -25.91
CA ALA A 425 0.38 -8.00 -25.93
C ALA A 425 -0.56 -8.98 -25.22
N TYR A 426 -0.70 -10.16 -25.81
CA TYR A 426 -1.03 -11.43 -25.17
C TYR A 426 0.29 -12.20 -25.02
N LEU A 427 0.68 -12.55 -23.80
CA LEU A 427 1.94 -13.21 -23.45
C LEU A 427 1.64 -14.62 -22.97
N LYS A 428 2.35 -15.59 -23.54
CA LYS A 428 2.32 -17.00 -23.16
C LYS A 428 3.73 -17.52 -22.94
N SER A 429 3.82 -18.62 -22.20
CA SER A 429 5.03 -19.44 -22.12
C SER A 429 5.57 -19.78 -23.52
N SER A 430 6.87 -20.02 -23.63
CA SER A 430 7.46 -20.61 -24.85
C SER A 430 7.12 -22.09 -25.00
N PHE A 431 6.73 -22.74 -23.89
CA PHE A 431 6.36 -24.14 -23.77
C PHE A 431 5.07 -24.24 -22.94
N PRO A 432 3.90 -23.83 -23.48
CA PRO A 432 2.64 -23.91 -22.76
C PRO A 432 2.33 -25.38 -22.42
N GLU A 433 2.22 -25.66 -21.13
CA GLU A 433 1.95 -26.98 -20.56
C GLU A 433 0.69 -26.94 -19.69
N ALA A 434 0.03 -28.09 -19.53
CA ALA A 434 -1.14 -28.18 -18.67
C ALA A 434 -0.76 -27.93 -17.21
N ASP A 435 -1.56 -27.13 -16.52
CA ASP A 435 -1.34 -26.62 -15.16
C ASP A 435 -0.04 -25.81 -14.97
N GLY A 436 0.59 -25.31 -16.04
CA GLY A 436 1.79 -24.46 -15.97
C GLY A 436 1.58 -23.14 -15.21
N ARG A 437 0.36 -22.60 -15.24
CA ARG A 437 -0.08 -21.36 -14.55
C ARG A 437 0.80 -20.16 -14.83
N PHE A 438 1.19 -19.96 -16.08
CA PHE A 438 1.84 -18.72 -16.51
C PHE A 438 0.93 -17.52 -16.18
N GLY A 439 1.48 -16.44 -15.63
CA GLY A 439 0.67 -15.29 -15.18
C GLY A 439 0.25 -15.36 -13.71
N ARG A 440 0.56 -16.46 -13.00
CA ARG A 440 0.32 -16.62 -11.54
C ARG A 440 0.92 -15.49 -10.70
N SER A 441 2.04 -14.94 -11.16
CA SER A 441 2.65 -13.71 -10.63
C SER A 441 3.14 -12.84 -11.79
N VAL A 442 3.03 -11.52 -11.66
CA VAL A 442 3.49 -10.54 -12.66
C VAL A 442 4.16 -9.36 -11.97
N ALA A 443 5.23 -8.83 -12.58
CA ALA A 443 5.87 -7.59 -12.16
C ALA A 443 6.36 -6.80 -13.38
N ILE A 444 6.38 -5.46 -13.28
CA ILE A 444 6.84 -4.56 -14.36
C ILE A 444 7.70 -3.44 -13.81
N SER A 445 8.83 -3.18 -14.48
CA SER A 445 9.66 -1.99 -14.28
C SER A 445 9.93 -1.39 -15.68
N ASP A 446 9.50 -0.13 -15.88
CA ASP A 446 9.51 0.62 -17.14
C ASP A 446 9.12 -0.12 -18.44
N ASP A 447 10.09 -0.78 -19.09
CA ASP A 447 9.96 -1.49 -20.37
C ASP A 447 10.06 -3.02 -20.25
N ARG A 448 10.19 -3.56 -19.02
CA ARG A 448 10.46 -4.97 -18.72
C ARG A 448 9.37 -5.58 -17.86
N ILE A 449 8.89 -6.75 -18.27
CA ILE A 449 7.85 -7.52 -17.57
C ILE A 449 8.40 -8.89 -17.21
N VAL A 450 8.27 -9.28 -15.94
CA VAL A 450 8.50 -10.66 -15.46
C VAL A 450 7.16 -11.32 -15.22
N VAL A 451 7.01 -12.57 -15.67
CA VAL A 451 5.81 -13.39 -15.50
C VAL A 451 6.19 -14.77 -14.96
N GLY A 452 5.61 -15.17 -13.83
CA GLY A 452 5.83 -16.48 -13.22
C GLY A 452 4.94 -17.58 -13.79
N ALA A 453 5.48 -18.80 -13.87
CA ALA A 453 4.82 -20.05 -14.26
C ALA A 453 5.29 -21.18 -13.32
N PRO A 454 4.85 -21.20 -12.04
CA PRO A 454 5.47 -22.02 -10.98
C PRO A 454 5.28 -23.53 -11.11
N ALA A 455 4.45 -23.99 -12.04
CA ALA A 455 4.18 -25.41 -12.26
C ALA A 455 4.56 -25.89 -13.67
N GLU A 456 5.23 -25.06 -14.46
CA GLU A 456 5.79 -25.46 -15.76
C GLU A 456 7.00 -26.41 -15.60
N GLN A 457 7.15 -27.37 -16.52
CA GLN A 457 8.22 -28.35 -16.48
C GLN A 457 9.43 -27.92 -17.32
N VAL A 458 10.62 -28.20 -16.79
CA VAL A 458 11.88 -28.09 -17.51
C VAL A 458 12.52 -29.48 -17.54
N LEU A 459 12.72 -30.04 -18.73
CA LEU A 459 13.27 -31.39 -18.92
C LEU A 459 12.53 -32.49 -18.10
N SER A 460 11.20 -32.37 -18.01
CA SER A 460 10.31 -33.25 -17.22
C SER A 460 10.48 -33.16 -15.69
N ILE A 461 11.06 -32.07 -15.19
CA ILE A 461 11.05 -31.70 -13.76
C ILE A 461 10.13 -30.50 -13.59
N THR A 462 9.12 -30.60 -12.72
CA THR A 462 8.13 -29.55 -12.43
C THR A 462 8.69 -28.46 -11.52
N GLN A 463 9.79 -27.85 -11.94
CA GLN A 463 10.54 -26.88 -11.13
C GLN A 463 9.91 -25.47 -11.13
N GLY A 464 9.15 -25.11 -12.16
CA GLY A 464 8.67 -23.75 -12.40
C GLY A 464 9.65 -22.91 -13.23
N VAL A 465 9.13 -21.85 -13.85
CA VAL A 465 9.84 -20.93 -14.76
C VAL A 465 9.37 -19.49 -14.52
N ALA A 466 10.23 -18.50 -14.76
CA ALA A 466 9.82 -17.11 -14.88
C ALA A 466 10.28 -16.54 -16.23
N TYR A 467 9.35 -15.97 -16.99
CA TYR A 467 9.59 -15.42 -18.31
C TYR A 467 9.78 -13.91 -18.27
N LEU A 468 10.72 -13.40 -19.05
CA LEU A 468 10.98 -11.97 -19.18
C LEU A 468 10.64 -11.48 -20.60
N PHE A 469 9.94 -10.37 -20.66
CA PHE A 469 9.56 -9.68 -21.89
C PHE A 469 10.03 -8.23 -21.88
N LEU A 470 10.45 -7.74 -23.05
CA LEU A 470 10.97 -6.39 -23.26
C LEU A 470 10.11 -5.65 -24.29
N ARG A 471 9.80 -4.37 -24.01
CA ARG A 471 9.17 -3.45 -24.97
C ARG A 471 10.24 -2.69 -25.74
N GLU A 472 10.32 -2.97 -27.03
CA GLU A 472 11.15 -2.22 -27.97
C GLU A 472 10.29 -1.36 -28.91
N ALA A 473 10.94 -0.61 -29.81
CA ALA A 473 10.26 0.20 -30.83
C ALA A 473 9.37 -0.62 -31.79
N GLY A 474 9.54 -1.95 -31.85
CA GLY A 474 8.71 -2.88 -32.62
C GLY A 474 7.53 -3.48 -31.84
N GLY A 475 7.37 -3.18 -30.54
CA GLY A 475 6.42 -3.84 -29.64
C GLY A 475 7.13 -4.73 -28.61
N TRP A 476 6.37 -5.66 -28.02
CA TRP A 476 6.89 -6.60 -27.03
C TRP A 476 7.59 -7.80 -27.67
N SER A 477 8.68 -8.26 -27.07
CA SER A 477 9.39 -9.49 -27.44
C SER A 477 9.74 -10.30 -26.20
N ALA A 478 9.89 -11.62 -26.34
CA ALA A 478 10.44 -12.47 -25.28
C ALA A 478 11.96 -12.24 -25.22
N GLU A 479 12.47 -11.84 -24.05
CA GLU A 479 13.89 -11.52 -23.84
C GLU A 479 14.64 -12.68 -23.20
N ALA A 480 14.06 -13.33 -22.19
CA ALA A 480 14.70 -14.45 -21.49
C ALA A 480 13.67 -15.41 -20.86
N TYR A 481 14.12 -16.61 -20.56
CA TYR A 481 13.46 -17.55 -19.64
C TYR A 481 14.42 -17.81 -18.47
N LEU A 482 13.94 -17.59 -17.25
CA LEU A 482 14.68 -17.72 -16.02
C LEU A 482 14.21 -18.99 -15.31
N LYS A 483 15.16 -19.71 -14.70
CA LYS A 483 14.91 -20.95 -13.99
C LYS A 483 16.05 -21.22 -13.01
N ASP A 484 15.80 -22.07 -12.03
CA ASP A 484 16.89 -22.76 -11.34
C ASP A 484 17.55 -23.80 -12.26
N GLN A 485 18.88 -23.86 -12.23
CA GLN A 485 19.68 -24.86 -12.94
C GLN A 485 19.97 -26.09 -12.10
N ASP A 486 19.92 -25.96 -10.78
CA ASP A 486 20.21 -27.01 -9.80
C ASP A 486 18.92 -27.70 -9.28
N ALA A 487 17.76 -27.41 -9.90
CA ALA A 487 16.47 -27.93 -9.50
C ALA A 487 16.41 -29.46 -9.61
N THR A 488 15.79 -30.08 -8.60
CA THR A 488 15.72 -31.55 -8.43
C THR A 488 14.31 -32.09 -8.32
N GLY A 489 13.28 -31.24 -8.18
CA GLY A 489 11.91 -31.68 -8.00
C GLY A 489 10.86 -30.59 -8.23
N TYR A 490 9.81 -30.61 -7.39
CA TYR A 490 8.76 -29.59 -7.38
C TYR A 490 9.18 -28.42 -6.49
N GLU A 491 9.47 -27.27 -7.09
CA GLU A 491 10.17 -26.17 -6.40
C GLU A 491 9.40 -24.83 -6.45
N SER A 492 8.38 -24.72 -7.32
CA SER A 492 7.52 -23.54 -7.46
C SER A 492 8.27 -22.26 -7.85
N PHE A 493 9.35 -22.37 -8.64
CA PHE A 493 10.09 -21.23 -9.17
C PHE A 493 9.15 -20.33 -9.99
N GLY A 494 8.95 -19.09 -9.56
CA GLY A 494 8.02 -18.15 -10.19
C GLY A 494 6.69 -17.96 -9.46
N ASP A 495 6.49 -18.55 -8.27
CA ASP A 495 5.26 -18.30 -7.50
C ASP A 495 5.20 -16.85 -6.99
N ALA A 496 6.36 -16.24 -6.72
CA ALA A 496 6.53 -14.81 -6.51
C ALA A 496 7.66 -14.25 -7.40
N VAL A 497 7.43 -13.10 -8.02
CA VAL A 497 8.42 -12.39 -8.85
C VAL A 497 8.45 -10.91 -8.53
N ALA A 498 9.62 -10.29 -8.61
CA ALA A 498 9.81 -8.86 -8.56
C ALA A 498 10.87 -8.43 -9.59
N ILE A 499 10.75 -7.21 -10.09
CA ILE A 499 11.74 -6.56 -10.97
C ILE A 499 11.90 -5.10 -10.58
N ASP A 500 13.13 -4.62 -10.52
CA ASP A 500 13.43 -3.20 -10.53
C ASP A 500 14.70 -2.93 -11.37
N GLY A 501 14.55 -2.15 -12.43
CA GLY A 501 15.57 -1.90 -13.43
C GLY A 501 16.19 -3.19 -14.01
N ASP A 502 17.50 -3.34 -13.81
CA ASP A 502 18.31 -4.47 -14.30
C ASP A 502 18.41 -5.64 -13.28
N THR A 503 17.59 -5.67 -12.23
CA THR A 503 17.56 -6.75 -11.21
C THR A 503 16.18 -7.41 -11.11
N ILE A 504 16.15 -8.74 -11.12
CA ILE A 504 14.96 -9.58 -10.95
C ILE A 504 15.17 -10.52 -9.79
N VAL A 505 14.13 -10.80 -9.00
CA VAL A 505 14.12 -11.81 -7.95
C VAL A 505 12.95 -12.74 -8.19
N VAL A 506 13.20 -14.04 -8.05
CA VAL A 506 12.20 -15.09 -8.22
C VAL A 506 12.23 -16.00 -7.00
N GLY A 507 11.05 -16.26 -6.43
CA GLY A 507 10.84 -17.16 -5.30
C GLY A 507 10.56 -18.61 -5.73
N GLU A 508 10.92 -19.56 -4.85
CA GLU A 508 10.81 -21.01 -5.02
C GLU A 508 10.29 -21.68 -3.73
N PRO A 509 9.11 -21.31 -3.20
CA PRO A 509 8.67 -21.76 -1.87
C PRO A 509 8.51 -23.29 -1.74
N GLY A 510 8.38 -24.03 -2.85
CA GLY A 510 8.31 -25.50 -2.84
C GLY A 510 9.66 -26.20 -2.62
N ARG A 511 10.78 -25.49 -2.83
CA ARG A 511 12.11 -26.08 -2.97
C ARG A 511 12.56 -26.87 -1.74
N ALA A 512 13.20 -28.01 -1.97
CA ALA A 512 13.79 -28.83 -0.92
C ALA A 512 15.26 -28.45 -0.64
N GLU A 513 15.69 -28.56 0.62
CA GLU A 513 17.10 -28.46 1.00
C GLU A 513 17.57 -29.74 1.71
N GLY A 514 18.38 -30.54 1.01
CA GLY A 514 18.83 -31.84 1.51
C GLY A 514 17.66 -32.81 1.72
N THR A 515 17.35 -33.12 2.98
CA THR A 515 16.19 -33.97 3.37
C THR A 515 14.95 -33.17 3.77
N ASN A 516 15.01 -31.83 3.73
CA ASN A 516 13.93 -30.96 4.18
C ASN A 516 13.09 -30.51 2.97
N PRO A 517 11.93 -31.12 2.68
CA PRO A 517 11.02 -30.60 1.67
C PRO A 517 10.51 -29.20 2.05
N GLN A 518 10.25 -28.36 1.04
CA GLN A 518 9.62 -27.04 1.19
C GLN A 518 10.36 -26.12 2.19
N ALA A 519 11.69 -26.23 2.26
CA ALA A 519 12.52 -25.22 2.90
C ALA A 519 12.43 -23.89 2.15
N GLY A 520 12.25 -23.96 0.83
CA GLY A 520 12.13 -22.84 -0.07
C GLY A 520 13.46 -22.41 -0.70
N GLY A 521 13.38 -21.41 -1.55
CA GLY A 521 14.49 -20.86 -2.32
C GLY A 521 14.14 -19.50 -2.89
N ALA A 522 15.15 -18.71 -3.21
CA ALA A 522 14.99 -17.53 -4.06
C ALA A 522 16.28 -17.29 -4.83
N LEU A 523 16.16 -16.86 -6.07
CA LEU A 523 17.28 -16.52 -6.94
C LEU A 523 17.18 -15.06 -7.40
N VAL A 524 18.31 -14.38 -7.39
CA VAL A 524 18.46 -13.05 -8.01
C VAL A 524 19.09 -13.20 -9.38
N PHE A 525 18.48 -12.58 -10.39
CA PHE A 525 19.03 -12.47 -11.72
C PHE A 525 19.42 -11.01 -11.95
N VAL A 526 20.65 -10.79 -12.40
CA VAL A 526 21.16 -9.46 -12.74
C VAL A 526 21.53 -9.46 -14.21
N ARG A 527 21.16 -8.39 -14.92
CA ARG A 527 21.50 -8.23 -16.34
C ARG A 527 22.98 -7.91 -16.49
N ASN A 528 23.67 -8.55 -17.42
CA ASN A 528 25.10 -8.29 -17.65
C ASN A 528 25.32 -6.95 -18.37
N PRO A 529 26.03 -5.96 -17.78
CA PRO A 529 26.26 -4.67 -18.44
C PRO A 529 27.12 -4.83 -19.70
N GLY A 530 26.54 -4.53 -20.87
CA GLY A 530 27.22 -4.60 -22.16
C GLY A 530 27.11 -5.94 -22.89
N ALA A 531 26.37 -6.91 -22.35
CA ALA A 531 25.97 -8.09 -23.11
C ALA A 531 24.82 -7.77 -24.10
N PRO A 532 24.60 -8.60 -25.14
CA PRO A 532 23.40 -8.50 -25.98
C PRO A 532 22.10 -8.62 -25.14
N LEU A 533 20.99 -8.13 -25.70
CA LEU A 533 19.66 -8.34 -25.12
C LEU A 533 19.42 -9.85 -24.88
N GLY A 534 18.91 -10.20 -23.70
CA GLY A 534 18.69 -11.58 -23.28
C GLY A 534 19.78 -12.23 -22.40
N GLU A 535 21.00 -11.69 -22.33
CA GLU A 535 22.06 -12.27 -21.47
C GLU A 535 21.96 -11.80 -20.00
N TRP A 536 20.99 -12.38 -19.29
CA TRP A 536 20.93 -12.38 -17.83
C TRP A 536 21.93 -13.37 -17.23
N SER A 537 22.23 -13.25 -15.93
CA SER A 537 22.99 -14.26 -15.18
C SER A 537 22.26 -15.61 -15.21
N ALA A 538 22.58 -16.47 -16.18
CA ALA A 538 21.72 -17.60 -16.59
C ALA A 538 21.42 -18.65 -15.52
N ALA A 539 22.23 -18.73 -14.46
CA ALA A 539 22.02 -19.62 -13.32
C ALA A 539 21.29 -18.96 -12.13
N GLY A 540 21.07 -17.64 -12.20
CA GLY A 540 20.74 -16.80 -11.04
C GLY A 540 21.83 -16.82 -9.97
N VAL A 541 21.61 -16.10 -8.88
CA VAL A 541 22.39 -16.19 -7.66
C VAL A 541 21.45 -16.55 -6.52
N ARG A 542 21.63 -17.75 -5.97
CA ARG A 542 20.80 -18.27 -4.89
C ARG A 542 21.01 -17.48 -3.61
N LEU A 543 19.92 -17.09 -2.98
CA LEU A 543 19.90 -16.43 -1.69
C LEU A 543 19.85 -17.46 -0.54
N PRO A 544 20.74 -17.36 0.47
CA PRO A 544 20.79 -18.32 1.58
C PRO A 544 19.68 -18.08 2.63
N GLY A 545 18.58 -18.83 2.51
CA GLY A 545 17.52 -18.93 3.53
C GLY A 545 17.92 -19.72 4.79
N SER A 546 16.97 -20.14 5.62
CA SER A 546 17.29 -20.86 6.87
C SER A 546 17.54 -22.37 6.70
N GLY A 547 17.09 -22.96 5.60
CA GLY A 547 17.09 -24.41 5.37
C GLY A 547 16.17 -25.21 6.29
N GLN A 548 15.29 -24.56 7.07
CA GLN A 548 14.33 -25.23 7.95
C GLN A 548 13.27 -26.01 7.15
N PHE A 549 12.75 -27.07 7.75
CA PHE A 549 11.67 -27.89 7.18
C PHE A 549 10.36 -27.11 7.09
N HIS A 550 9.67 -27.16 5.94
CA HIS A 550 8.42 -26.40 5.68
C HIS A 550 8.53 -24.89 5.96
N ALA A 551 9.69 -24.28 5.68
CA ALA A 551 9.91 -22.84 5.93
C ALA A 551 9.35 -21.93 4.82
N TYR A 552 9.18 -22.46 3.59
CA TYR A 552 8.66 -21.75 2.43
C TYR A 552 9.40 -20.44 2.09
N PHE A 553 10.73 -20.40 2.29
CA PHE A 553 11.56 -19.27 1.84
C PHE A 553 11.30 -18.96 0.35
N GLY A 554 11.02 -17.71 0.01
CA GLY A 554 10.65 -17.31 -1.36
C GLY A 554 9.14 -17.13 -1.61
N SER A 555 8.24 -17.40 -0.65
CA SER A 555 6.80 -17.14 -0.82
C SER A 555 6.45 -15.69 -1.14
N ALA A 556 7.32 -14.74 -0.78
CA ALA A 556 7.20 -13.33 -1.16
C ALA A 556 8.59 -12.75 -1.42
N VAL A 557 8.72 -11.89 -2.43
CA VAL A 557 9.98 -11.25 -2.83
C VAL A 557 9.75 -9.77 -3.17
N ALA A 558 10.73 -8.91 -2.85
CA ALA A 558 10.70 -7.48 -3.18
C ALA A 558 12.11 -6.95 -3.47
N ILE A 559 12.19 -5.87 -4.26
CA ILE A 559 13.45 -5.25 -4.73
C ILE A 559 13.35 -3.73 -4.58
N ASP A 560 14.46 -3.10 -4.20
CA ASP A 560 14.71 -1.67 -4.38
C ASP A 560 16.12 -1.50 -4.96
N SER A 561 16.22 -1.08 -6.23
CA SER A 561 17.46 -0.71 -6.91
C SER A 561 17.74 0.80 -6.90
N GLY A 562 16.76 1.61 -6.49
CA GLY A 562 16.82 3.07 -6.45
C GLY A 562 17.47 3.64 -5.18
N SER A 563 17.72 2.82 -4.16
CA SER A 563 18.42 3.23 -2.94
C SER A 563 19.81 3.85 -3.25
N LEU A 564 20.14 4.96 -2.56
CA LEU A 564 21.44 5.64 -2.69
C LEU A 564 22.65 4.75 -2.38
N ASP A 565 22.42 3.61 -1.73
CA ASP A 565 23.43 2.65 -1.30
C ASP A 565 23.52 1.42 -2.23
N GLY A 566 22.69 1.33 -3.28
CA GLY A 566 22.63 0.22 -4.24
C GLY A 566 21.52 -0.80 -3.96
N THR A 567 21.45 -1.85 -4.78
CA THR A 567 20.29 -2.76 -4.82
C THR A 567 20.10 -3.61 -3.57
N THR A 568 18.85 -3.63 -3.13
CA THR A 568 18.30 -4.38 -2.01
C THR A 568 17.38 -5.48 -2.52
N VAL A 569 17.46 -6.65 -1.91
CA VAL A 569 16.47 -7.73 -2.09
C VAL A 569 15.94 -8.18 -0.74
N VAL A 570 14.63 -8.36 -0.65
CA VAL A 570 13.93 -8.87 0.53
C VAL A 570 13.18 -10.15 0.16
N VAL A 571 13.27 -11.18 1.01
CA VAL A 571 12.61 -12.47 0.81
C VAL A 571 11.93 -12.96 2.08
N GLY A 572 10.65 -13.36 1.97
CA GLY A 572 9.87 -13.93 3.07
C GLY A 572 10.03 -15.46 3.22
N GLU A 573 9.90 -15.94 4.45
CA GLU A 573 9.97 -17.35 4.87
C GLU A 573 8.85 -17.61 5.90
N PRO A 574 7.58 -17.68 5.49
CA PRO A 574 6.43 -17.63 6.41
C PRO A 574 6.32 -18.86 7.32
N GLY A 575 6.88 -20.02 6.92
CA GLY A 575 6.81 -21.26 7.70
C GLY A 575 7.94 -21.47 8.71
N ALA A 576 8.88 -20.53 8.85
CA ALA A 576 10.03 -20.68 9.74
C ALA A 576 9.61 -20.99 11.20
N ASP A 577 10.26 -21.98 11.82
CA ASP A 577 9.98 -22.43 13.20
C ASP A 577 10.76 -21.58 14.22
N GLY A 578 10.06 -21.17 15.30
CA GLY A 578 10.62 -20.48 16.46
C GLY A 578 11.50 -21.37 17.35
N GLY A 579 11.44 -22.69 17.17
CA GLY A 579 12.15 -23.70 17.96
C GLY A 579 11.31 -24.31 19.09
N ASP A 580 10.04 -23.90 19.21
CA ASP A 580 9.03 -24.46 20.10
C ASP A 580 7.88 -25.16 19.34
N GLY A 581 7.96 -25.22 18.01
CA GLY A 581 6.92 -25.75 17.13
C GLY A 581 5.90 -24.72 16.64
N SER A 582 6.08 -23.43 16.97
CA SER A 582 5.31 -22.34 16.36
C SER A 582 5.96 -21.86 15.06
N ALA A 583 5.14 -21.71 14.00
CA ALA A 583 5.55 -20.99 12.81
C ALA A 583 5.60 -19.49 13.16
N VAL A 584 6.81 -18.95 13.29
CA VAL A 584 7.06 -17.55 13.61
C VAL A 584 7.22 -16.70 12.35
N GLY A 585 7.60 -17.33 11.23
CA GLY A 585 7.92 -16.64 9.99
C GLY A 585 9.23 -15.83 10.10
N ARG A 586 9.90 -15.64 8.96
CA ARG A 586 11.10 -14.82 8.86
C ARG A 586 11.12 -13.99 7.58
N VAL A 587 11.96 -12.95 7.59
CA VAL A 587 12.29 -12.15 6.42
C VAL A 587 13.81 -11.98 6.36
N PHE A 588 14.38 -12.13 5.18
CA PHE A 588 15.82 -12.01 4.93
C PHE A 588 16.06 -10.79 4.04
N CYS A 589 17.05 -9.97 4.41
CA CYS A 589 17.45 -8.80 3.63
C CYS A 589 18.86 -9.00 3.09
N TYR A 590 19.03 -8.78 1.79
CA TYR A 590 20.26 -8.99 1.04
C TYR A 590 20.69 -7.73 0.31
N THR A 591 22.01 -7.57 0.15
CA THR A 591 22.60 -6.50 -0.69
C THR A 591 23.61 -7.08 -1.65
N SER A 592 23.81 -6.36 -2.76
CA SER A 592 24.90 -6.62 -3.69
C SER A 592 25.87 -5.44 -3.72
N ASP A 593 26.92 -5.52 -2.91
CA ASP A 593 28.03 -4.56 -2.92
C ASP A 593 29.05 -4.87 -4.04
N THR A 594 28.86 -5.98 -4.74
CA THR A 594 29.63 -6.41 -5.92
C THR A 594 28.67 -7.20 -6.82
N PRO A 595 28.50 -6.84 -8.10
CA PRO A 595 27.51 -7.46 -8.97
C PRO A 595 27.57 -8.99 -8.97
N GLY A 596 26.44 -9.64 -8.70
CA GLY A 596 26.32 -11.09 -8.65
C GLY A 596 26.78 -11.74 -7.33
N VAL A 597 27.21 -10.97 -6.33
CA VAL A 597 27.40 -11.44 -4.95
C VAL A 597 26.27 -10.86 -4.10
N TRP A 598 25.51 -11.72 -3.43
CA TRP A 598 24.42 -11.36 -2.54
C TRP A 598 24.70 -11.90 -1.15
N ASN A 599 24.97 -11.03 -0.19
CA ASN A 599 25.21 -11.41 1.19
C ASN A 599 23.95 -11.14 2.03
N PRO A 600 23.52 -12.06 2.91
CA PRO A 600 22.54 -11.73 3.93
C PRO A 600 23.14 -10.61 4.80
N GLN A 601 22.35 -9.59 5.06
CA GLN A 601 22.72 -8.45 5.91
C GLN A 601 21.90 -8.44 7.20
N ALA A 602 20.66 -8.88 7.11
CA ALA A 602 19.79 -9.08 8.26
C ALA A 602 18.89 -10.30 8.05
N VAL A 603 18.64 -11.03 9.14
CA VAL A 603 17.54 -11.98 9.27
C VAL A 603 16.62 -11.50 10.38
N LEU A 604 15.34 -11.48 10.06
CA LEU A 604 14.26 -10.93 10.85
C LEU A 604 13.36 -12.07 11.28
N SER A 605 13.05 -12.14 12.57
CA SER A 605 12.03 -13.04 13.11
C SER A 605 11.24 -12.30 14.19
N PRO A 606 10.04 -12.76 14.58
CA PRO A 606 9.30 -12.26 15.74
C PRO A 606 10.18 -11.86 16.92
N GLY A 607 10.29 -10.55 17.16
CA GLY A 607 11.01 -9.96 18.29
C GLY A 607 12.55 -10.06 18.27
N ASN A 608 13.17 -10.50 17.18
CA ASN A 608 14.63 -10.60 17.04
C ASN A 608 15.12 -10.17 15.65
N VAL A 609 16.26 -9.47 15.59
CA VAL A 609 16.93 -9.11 14.34
C VAL A 609 18.40 -9.45 14.45
N THR A 610 18.87 -10.34 13.57
CA THR A 610 20.26 -10.78 13.52
C THR A 610 20.95 -10.12 12.32
N PHE A 611 22.02 -9.36 12.60
CA PHE A 611 22.90 -8.77 11.57
C PHE A 611 24.13 -9.66 11.35
N PHE A 612 24.68 -9.62 10.13
CA PHE A 612 25.80 -10.45 9.68
C PHE A 612 27.05 -9.62 9.36
#